data_AF-X1F4X1-F1
#
_entry.id   AF-X1F4X1-F1
#
_cell.length_a   1.000
_cell.length_b   1.000
_cell.length_c   1.000
_cell.angle_alpha   90.00
_cell.angle_beta   90.00
_cell.angle_gamma   90.00
#
_symmetry.space_group_name_H-M   'P 1'
#
loop_
_entity.id
_entity.type
_entity.pdbx_description
1 polymer ?
#
loop_
_entity_poly.entity_id
_entity_poly.type
_entity_poly.pdbx_seq_one_letter_code
_entity_poly.pdbx_strand_id
1 'polypeptide(L)' 'MPRQKRKLGISKIYHIIARGNERKDIFLDDEDKNKFIQIITNKKKKNE' A
#
# COMPACT_ATOMS: atom_id res chain seq x y z
N MET A 1 -17.53 8.34 -14.59
CA MET A 1 -16.36 9.23 -14.75
C MET A 1 -15.09 8.39 -14.82
N PRO A 2 -14.21 8.60 -15.81
CA PRO A 2 -12.93 7.89 -15.88
C PRO A 2 -11.99 8.30 -14.74
N ARG A 3 -11.20 7.35 -14.25
CA ARG A 3 -10.24 7.57 -13.17
C ARG A 3 -9.09 8.44 -13.70
N GLN A 4 -8.83 9.59 -13.07
CA GLN A 4 -7.73 10.47 -13.45
C GLN A 4 -6.38 9.99 -12.91
N LYS A 5 -5.29 10.25 -13.64
CA LYS A 5 -3.93 9.97 -13.19
C LYS A 5 -3.56 10.85 -11.99
N ARG A 6 -2.83 10.29 -11.03
CA ARG A 6 -2.35 11.02 -9.85
C ARG A 6 -1.31 12.08 -10.25
N LYS A 7 -1.45 13.31 -9.72
CA LYS A 7 -0.43 14.35 -9.82
C LYS A 7 0.75 14.01 -8.90
N LEU A 8 1.96 14.02 -9.44
CA LEU A 8 3.17 13.72 -8.68
C LEU A 8 3.75 15.01 -8.08
N GLY A 9 4.05 14.99 -6.79
CA GLY A 9 4.73 16.08 -6.09
C GLY A 9 6.26 15.99 -6.23
N ILE A 10 6.94 17.11 -5.98
CA ILE A 10 8.39 17.28 -6.16
C ILE A 10 9.19 16.35 -5.25
N SER A 11 8.79 16.21 -3.97
CA SER A 11 9.49 15.37 -3.00
C SER A 11 9.35 13.87 -3.28
N LYS A 12 8.33 13.46 -4.05
CA LYS A 12 7.96 12.05 -4.31
C LYS A 12 7.76 11.18 -3.05
N ILE A 13 7.68 11.79 -1.87
CA ILE A 13 7.36 11.12 -0.60
C ILE A 13 5.87 11.25 -0.37
N TYR A 14 5.21 10.13 -0.08
CA TYR A 14 3.76 10.08 0.09
C TYR A 14 3.39 9.28 1.32
N HIS A 15 2.41 9.79 2.07
CA HIS A 15 1.72 9.00 3.09
C HIS A 15 0.65 8.14 2.40
N ILE A 16 0.67 6.83 2.65
CA ILE A 16 -0.27 5.87 2.07
C ILE A 16 -1.13 5.31 3.20
N ILE A 17 -2.45 5.31 3.00
CA ILE A 17 -3.41 4.72 3.93
C ILE A 17 -3.97 3.47 3.26
N ALA A 18 -3.88 2.33 3.93
CA ALA A 18 -4.56 1.10 3.56
C ALA A 18 -5.71 0.87 4.55
N ARG A 19 -6.87 0.47 4.04
CA ARG A 19 -8.05 0.12 4.84
C ARG A 19 -8.72 -1.11 4.27
N GLY A 20 -9.25 -1.97 5.13
CA GLY A 20 -10.07 -3.10 4.72
C GLY A 20 -11.39 -2.64 4.12
N ASN A 21 -11.98 -3.50 3.31
CA ASN A 21 -13.33 -3.27 2.80
C ASN A 21 -14.30 -3.13 3.98
N GLU A 22 -15.28 -2.23 3.84
CA GLU A 22 -16.26 -1.96 4.92
C GLU A 22 -15.62 -1.59 6.26
N ARG A 23 -14.40 -1.03 6.25
CA ARG A 23 -13.66 -0.64 7.46
C ARG A 23 -13.22 -1.80 8.35
N LYS A 24 -13.32 -3.04 7.86
CA LYS A 24 -12.85 -4.23 8.56
C LYS A 24 -11.34 -4.21 8.72
N ASP A 25 -10.87 -5.00 9.68
CA ASP A 25 -9.45 -5.20 9.90
C ASP A 25 -8.80 -5.85 8.67
N ILE A 26 -7.63 -5.34 8.31
CA ILE A 26 -6.83 -5.85 7.17
C ILE A 26 -6.00 -7.05 7.62
N PHE A 27 -5.61 -7.05 8.90
CA PHE A 27 -4.76 -8.06 9.50
C PHE A 27 -5.57 -8.72 10.60
N LEU A 28 -5.81 -10.02 10.47
CA LEU A 28 -6.50 -10.80 11.49
C LEU A 28 -5.51 -11.30 12.55
N ASP A 29 -4.24 -11.43 12.16
CA ASP A 29 -3.12 -11.76 13.03
C ASP A 29 -1.83 -11.00 12.63
N ASP A 30 -0.77 -11.21 13.41
CA ASP A 30 0.55 -10.62 13.13
C ASP A 30 1.24 -11.22 11.90
N GLU A 31 0.89 -12.45 11.52
CA GLU A 31 1.46 -13.12 10.35
C GLU A 31 0.99 -12.44 9.05
N ASP A 32 -0.29 -12.08 8.96
CA ASP A 32 -0.88 -11.30 7.87
C ASP A 32 -0.16 -9.97 7.69
N LYS A 33 0.06 -9.25 8.79
CA LYS A 33 0.80 -7.98 8.80
C LYS A 33 2.23 -8.18 8.29
N ASN A 34 2.92 -9.21 8.76
CA ASN A 34 4.29 -9.50 8.35
C ASN A 34 4.36 -9.86 6.86
N LYS A 35 3.47 -10.71 6.37
CA LYS A 35 3.35 -11.05 4.94
C LYS A 35 3.09 -9.80 4.10
N PHE A 36 2.18 -8.93 4.53
CA PHE A 36 1.86 -7.69 3.82
C PHE A 36 3.08 -6.78 3.65
N ILE A 37 3.85 -6.56 4.72
CA ILE A 37 5.08 -5.74 4.68
C ILE A 37 6.16 -6.40 3.80
N GLN A 38 6.31 -7.73 3.88
CA GLN A 38 7.24 -8.46 3.02
C GLN A 38 6.88 -8.33 1.54
N ILE A 39 5.59 -8.46 1.19
CA ILE A 39 5.12 -8.31 -0.20
C ILE A 39 5.43 -6.91 -0.72
N ILE A 40 5.15 -5.86 0.05
CA ILE A 40 5.46 -4.47 -0.33
C ILE A 40 6.96 -4.30 -0.56
N THR A 41 7.78 -4.81 0.35
CA THR A 41 9.24 -4.72 0.28
C THR A 41 9.78 -5.45 -0.95
N ASN A 42 9.29 -6.66 -1.22
CA ASN A 42 9.70 -7.47 -2.36
C ASN A 42 9.29 -6.83 -3.69
N LYS A 43 8.09 -6.24 -3.76
CA LYS A 43 7.64 -5.52 -4.96
C LYS A 43 8.41 -4.23 -5.20
N LYS A 44 8.81 -3.52 -4.14
CA LYS A 44 9.71 -2.36 -4.25
C LYS A 44 11.05 -2.79 -4.87
N LYS A 45 11.69 -3.83 -4.33
CA LYS A 45 12.97 -4.36 -4.84
C LYS A 45 12.91 -4.84 -6.29
N LYS A 46 11.78 -5.44 -6.73
CA LYS A 46 11.62 -5.94 -8.10
C LYS A 46 11.50 -4.82 -9.16
N ASN A 47 11.11 -3.62 -8.73
CA ASN A 47 10.91 -2.46 -9.60
C ASN A 47 12.06 -1.43 -9.52
N GLU A 48 13.08 -1.69 -8.69
CA GLU A 48 14.41 -1.07 -8.76
C GLU A 48 15.27 -1.85 -9.76
#